data_AF-A0A959B5Z8-F1
#
_entry.id   AF-A0A959B5Z8-F1
#
_cell.length_a   1.000
_cell.length_b   1.000
_cell.length_c   1.000
_cell.angle_alpha   90.00
_cell.angle_beta   90.00
_cell.angle_gamma   90.00
#
_symmetry.space_group_name_H-M   'P 1'
#
loop_
_entity.id
_entity.type
_entity.pdbx_description
1 polymer ?
#
loop_
_entity_poly.entity_id
_entity_poly.type
_entity_poly.pdbx_seq_one_letter_code
_entity_poly.pdbx_strand_id
1 'polypeptide(L)'
;MGSTKRLHIIAGWLVFAIALVVYFFSVEPTGSLWDCGEFILGAYKLQVVHPPGAPLFMIVGRMFTAVAELVSNNPSDIALSVNLMSAACTAFAAMFICWTTIILGEMALVGREGQLDNAQSIATAGAGLVAGLSTAFATSVWFSAVEGEVYAMSTFFTTLTLWSMMKWYRLPDNQQADRWLLFTVYAAGLSIGVHLLSILTFPALALFYYFKKYHKHNWSGIFIAGFAGLAAIVGIQVLIIVGIPRLWVAMELLTVNGMGLPFNSGLLPTLLIVGGLIFFGLRYAHQKGNLALQYLILGATLVIIGFSTIGVIVIRANANPPINMNAPSDAMRLLPYLNREQYGERALLRGPHFDAKPIETETSDRYGRVGDHYEIVDQKISYVYRNSDKMLFPRMGDYTQGRPALYKRWMGLNPNAPLPAGRPNQLDNIQFLFSYQLGWMYWRYFMWNFSGRQNGEQGFYPWNKSAGHWISGIPFIDNLRLFDQSHLAESMKNDKARNKYYMLPFLFGILGLFFHFRHRSYNAIGLLALFVITGIGIIIYSNQPPNEPRERDYVLVGSIFTYCIW
;
A
#
# COMPACT_ATOMS: atom_id res chain seq x y z
N MET A 1 20.76 15.65 26.38
CA MET A 1 20.21 15.98 25.03
C MET A 1 20.06 17.49 24.94
N GLY A 2 20.51 18.13 23.86
CA GLY A 2 20.33 19.58 23.68
C GLY A 2 18.86 20.00 23.53
N SER A 3 18.56 21.28 23.78
CA SER A 3 17.19 21.85 23.76
C SER A 3 16.45 21.62 22.43
N THR A 4 17.15 21.79 21.30
CA THR A 4 16.60 21.61 19.94
C THR A 4 16.14 20.18 19.66
N LYS A 5 16.97 19.19 20.02
CA LYS A 5 16.62 17.76 19.90
C LYS A 5 15.41 17.39 20.74
N ARG A 6 15.26 18.02 21.92
CA ARG A 6 14.11 17.81 22.79
C ARG A 6 12.83 18.34 22.15
N LEU A 7 12.87 19.54 21.56
CA LEU A 7 11.73 20.14 20.87
C LEU A 7 11.21 19.25 19.73
N HIS A 8 12.10 18.74 18.86
CA HIS A 8 11.70 17.88 17.75
C HIS A 8 11.09 16.54 18.19
N ILE A 9 11.60 15.95 19.27
CA ILE A 9 11.02 14.74 19.85
C ILE A 9 9.61 15.02 20.39
N ILE A 10 9.44 16.13 21.13
CA ILE A 10 8.15 16.55 21.67
C ILE A 10 7.14 16.81 20.56
N ALA A 11 7.55 17.46 19.46
CA ALA A 11 6.67 17.76 18.34
C ALA A 11 6.00 16.49 17.76
N GLY A 12 6.77 15.42 17.55
CA GLY A 12 6.19 14.16 17.07
C GLY A 12 5.22 13.53 18.06
N TRP A 13 5.59 13.46 19.35
CA TRP A 13 4.70 12.91 20.38
C TRP A 13 3.44 13.75 20.60
N LEU A 14 3.52 15.07 20.38
CA LEU A 14 2.36 15.95 20.39
C LEU A 14 1.41 15.63 19.24
N VAL A 15 1.93 15.42 18.01
CA VAL A 15 1.10 14.96 16.87
C VAL A 15 0.45 13.62 17.19
N PHE A 16 1.22 12.65 17.73
CA PHE A 16 0.68 11.36 18.14
C PHE A 16 -0.47 11.52 19.14
N ALA A 17 -0.28 12.30 20.20
CA ALA A 17 -1.28 12.50 21.24
C ALA A 17 -2.55 13.15 20.71
N ILE A 18 -2.41 14.22 19.90
CA ILE A 18 -3.56 14.91 19.28
C ILE A 18 -4.33 13.94 18.38
N ALA A 19 -3.63 13.27 17.46
CA ALA A 19 -4.26 12.35 16.52
C ALA A 19 -4.95 11.18 17.24
N LEU A 20 -4.28 10.56 18.22
CA LEU A 20 -4.84 9.45 18.99
C LEU A 20 -6.10 9.84 19.75
N VAL A 21 -6.09 10.99 20.44
CA VAL A 21 -7.25 11.48 21.19
C VAL A 21 -8.42 11.74 20.26
N VAL A 22 -8.18 12.40 19.14
CA VAL A 22 -9.24 12.73 18.18
C VAL A 22 -9.81 11.46 17.54
N TYR A 23 -8.96 10.52 17.13
CA TYR A 23 -9.42 9.25 16.58
C TYR A 23 -10.14 8.39 17.62
N PHE A 24 -9.70 8.40 18.88
CA PHE A 24 -10.39 7.70 19.96
C PHE A 24 -11.86 8.12 20.08
N PHE A 25 -12.17 9.40 19.86
CA PHE A 25 -13.55 9.90 19.86
C PHE A 25 -14.27 9.76 18.51
N SER A 26 -13.59 9.25 17.48
CA SER A 26 -14.10 9.16 16.11
C SER A 26 -14.17 7.73 15.56
N VAL A 27 -13.53 6.76 16.22
CA VAL A 27 -13.58 5.34 15.82
C VAL A 27 -15.01 4.84 15.84
N GLU A 28 -15.33 3.95 14.91
CA GLU A 28 -16.58 3.21 14.96
C GLU A 28 -16.64 2.41 16.27
N PRO A 29 -17.74 2.49 17.05
CA PRO A 29 -17.85 1.75 18.30
C PRO A 29 -18.06 0.25 18.09
N THR A 30 -18.44 -0.15 16.87
CA THR A 30 -18.74 -1.53 16.47
C THR A 30 -18.02 -1.87 15.16
N GLY A 31 -18.56 -2.76 14.32
CA GLY A 31 -18.04 -2.99 12.98
C GLY A 31 -18.44 -1.90 11.99
N SER A 32 -17.52 -1.54 11.08
CA SER A 32 -17.79 -0.77 9.87
C SER A 32 -18.25 -1.70 8.73
N LEU A 33 -18.69 -1.11 7.61
CA LEU A 33 -19.05 -1.82 6.37
C LEU A 33 -17.81 -2.50 5.74
N TRP A 34 -18.02 -3.44 4.83
CA TRP A 34 -16.98 -4.18 4.08
C TRP A 34 -16.20 -5.19 4.93
N ASP A 35 -14.88 -5.13 4.87
CA ASP A 35 -13.98 -6.18 5.35
C ASP A 35 -13.74 -6.07 6.86
N CYS A 36 -14.14 -4.97 7.50
CA CYS A 36 -13.89 -4.71 8.92
C CYS A 36 -14.46 -5.80 9.83
N GLY A 37 -15.69 -6.26 9.57
CA GLY A 37 -16.30 -7.33 10.35
C GLY A 37 -15.50 -8.64 10.27
N GLU A 38 -14.98 -8.97 9.09
CA GLU A 38 -14.12 -10.12 8.85
C GLU A 38 -12.78 -9.97 9.58
N PHE A 39 -12.10 -8.83 9.45
CA PHE A 39 -10.81 -8.56 10.09
C PHE A 39 -10.90 -8.54 11.62
N ILE A 40 -11.97 -7.95 12.18
CA ILE A 40 -12.22 -7.94 13.63
C ILE A 40 -12.43 -9.36 14.16
N LEU A 41 -13.29 -10.14 13.50
CA LEU A 41 -13.57 -11.52 13.90
C LEU A 41 -12.36 -12.44 13.67
N GLY A 42 -11.62 -12.17 12.60
CA GLY A 42 -10.33 -12.78 12.28
C GLY A 42 -9.31 -12.54 13.39
N ALA A 43 -9.12 -11.30 13.81
CA ALA A 43 -8.22 -10.95 14.92
C ALA A 43 -8.69 -11.58 16.24
N TYR A 44 -9.98 -11.54 16.53
CA TYR A 44 -10.53 -12.03 17.78
C TYR A 44 -10.28 -13.54 17.99
N LYS A 45 -10.52 -14.35 16.97
CA LYS A 45 -10.41 -15.82 17.05
C LYS A 45 -9.24 -16.40 16.25
N LEU A 46 -8.33 -15.56 15.77
CA LEU A 46 -7.23 -15.91 14.87
C LEU A 46 -7.73 -16.74 13.67
N GLN A 47 -8.65 -16.19 12.89
CA GLN A 47 -9.25 -16.89 11.73
C GLN A 47 -8.48 -16.57 10.43
N VAL A 48 -8.80 -17.28 9.34
CA VAL A 48 -8.14 -17.08 8.04
C VAL A 48 -9.05 -16.24 7.16
N VAL A 49 -8.74 -14.95 7.10
CA VAL A 49 -9.46 -13.95 6.30
C VAL A 49 -9.12 -14.06 4.81
N HIS A 50 -9.72 -13.21 3.98
CA HIS A 50 -9.52 -13.20 2.54
C HIS A 50 -8.04 -13.01 2.16
N PRO A 51 -7.59 -13.56 1.02
CA PRO A 51 -6.20 -13.52 0.63
C PRO A 51 -5.65 -12.09 0.40
N PRO A 52 -4.42 -11.79 0.87
CA PRO A 52 -3.41 -12.74 1.35
C PRO A 52 -3.40 -12.96 2.88
N GLY A 53 -4.48 -12.61 3.59
CA GLY A 53 -4.74 -13.06 4.97
C GLY A 53 -4.17 -12.24 6.12
N ALA A 54 -3.33 -11.24 5.86
CA ALA A 54 -2.82 -10.27 6.83
C ALA A 54 -2.43 -10.85 8.22
N PRO A 55 -1.56 -11.87 8.29
CA PRO A 55 -1.27 -12.61 9.52
C PRO A 55 -0.71 -11.76 10.66
N LEU A 56 0.13 -10.76 10.37
CA LEU A 56 0.66 -9.84 11.37
C LEU A 56 -0.45 -8.97 11.95
N PHE A 57 -1.39 -8.51 11.11
CA PHE A 57 -2.57 -7.80 11.59
C PHE A 57 -3.40 -8.70 12.52
N MET A 58 -3.60 -9.97 12.17
CA MET A 58 -4.32 -10.93 13.02
C MET A 58 -3.66 -11.10 14.39
N ILE A 59 -2.33 -11.26 14.43
CA ILE A 59 -1.59 -11.45 15.69
C ILE A 59 -1.70 -10.20 16.57
N VAL A 60 -1.44 -9.01 16.01
CA VAL A 60 -1.49 -7.75 16.78
C VAL A 60 -2.93 -7.46 17.20
N GLY A 61 -3.91 -7.63 16.31
CA GLY A 61 -5.32 -7.49 16.64
C GLY A 61 -5.77 -8.47 17.73
N ARG A 62 -5.24 -9.70 17.75
CA ARG A 62 -5.52 -10.65 18.84
C ARG A 62 -5.02 -10.13 20.18
N MET A 63 -3.89 -9.42 20.23
CA MET A 63 -3.40 -8.80 21.46
C MET A 63 -4.36 -7.71 21.96
N PHE A 64 -4.89 -6.86 21.06
CA PHE A 64 -5.87 -5.83 21.43
C PHE A 64 -7.18 -6.43 21.93
N THR A 65 -7.71 -7.42 21.21
CA THR A 65 -8.95 -8.11 21.62
C THR A 65 -8.78 -8.88 22.92
N ALA A 66 -7.61 -9.47 23.19
CA ALA A 66 -7.33 -10.13 24.46
C ALA A 66 -7.33 -9.14 25.64
N VAL A 67 -6.79 -7.93 25.45
CA VAL A 67 -6.90 -6.86 26.45
C VAL A 67 -8.36 -6.45 26.65
N ALA A 68 -9.13 -6.31 25.57
CA ALA A 68 -10.56 -5.98 25.65
C ALA A 68 -11.34 -7.01 26.47
N GLU A 69 -11.10 -8.31 26.25
CA GLU A 69 -11.72 -9.40 27.03
C GLU A 69 -11.36 -9.36 28.52
N LEU A 70 -10.18 -8.85 28.88
CA LEU A 70 -9.75 -8.73 30.27
C LEU A 70 -10.43 -7.57 31.01
N VAL A 71 -10.80 -6.51 30.29
CA VAL A 71 -11.32 -5.26 30.88
C VAL A 71 -12.82 -5.07 30.70
N SER A 72 -13.46 -5.82 29.79
CA SER A 72 -14.89 -5.72 29.51
C SER A 72 -15.52 -7.04 29.08
N ASN A 73 -16.77 -7.24 29.49
CA ASN A 73 -17.61 -8.36 29.07
C ASN A 73 -18.52 -8.01 27.88
N ASN A 74 -18.47 -6.76 27.37
CA ASN A 74 -19.31 -6.33 26.26
C ASN A 74 -18.67 -6.73 24.91
N PRO A 75 -19.32 -7.56 24.06
CA PRO A 75 -18.75 -7.97 22.78
C PRO A 75 -18.42 -6.82 21.81
N SER A 76 -19.10 -5.66 21.91
CA SER A 76 -18.74 -4.50 21.07
C SER A 76 -17.33 -3.99 21.35
N ASP A 77 -16.81 -4.20 22.55
CA ASP A 77 -15.50 -3.69 22.96
C ASP A 77 -14.36 -4.45 22.27
N ILE A 78 -14.64 -5.66 21.77
CA ILE A 78 -13.74 -6.40 20.88
C ILE A 78 -13.58 -5.64 19.57
N ALA A 79 -14.69 -5.23 18.94
CA ALA A 79 -14.65 -4.44 17.71
C ALA A 79 -13.98 -3.08 17.93
N LEU A 80 -14.38 -2.38 19.00
CA LEU A 80 -13.76 -1.12 19.40
C LEU A 80 -12.24 -1.26 19.58
N SER A 81 -11.75 -2.34 20.21
CA SER A 81 -10.31 -2.53 20.44
C SER A 81 -9.50 -2.63 19.14
N VAL A 82 -10.06 -3.26 18.11
CA VAL A 82 -9.41 -3.37 16.79
C VAL A 82 -9.50 -2.04 16.03
N ASN A 83 -10.62 -1.32 16.13
CA ASN A 83 -10.72 0.03 15.55
C ASN A 83 -9.73 1.00 16.25
N LEU A 84 -9.57 0.89 17.57
CA LEU A 84 -8.57 1.64 18.34
C LEU A 84 -7.13 1.26 17.97
N MET A 85 -6.87 0.01 17.58
CA MET A 85 -5.59 -0.39 17.00
C MET A 85 -5.31 0.36 15.69
N SER A 86 -6.30 0.50 14.81
CA SER A 86 -6.19 1.30 13.58
C SER A 86 -5.95 2.79 13.88
N ALA A 87 -6.65 3.34 14.87
CA ALA A 87 -6.43 4.71 15.35
C ALA A 87 -4.99 4.92 15.84
N ALA A 88 -4.49 3.99 16.66
CA ALA A 88 -3.12 4.03 17.18
C ALA A 88 -2.07 3.92 16.06
N CYS A 89 -2.25 3.00 15.12
CA CYS A 89 -1.37 2.86 13.96
C CYS A 89 -1.32 4.17 13.16
N THR A 90 -2.47 4.79 12.92
CA THR A 90 -2.54 6.03 12.14
C THR A 90 -1.96 7.23 12.89
N ALA A 91 -2.15 7.31 14.21
CA ALA A 91 -1.50 8.32 15.05
C ALA A 91 0.03 8.20 15.01
N PHE A 92 0.57 6.97 15.06
CA PHE A 92 2.00 6.74 14.86
C PHE A 92 2.45 7.13 13.45
N ALA A 93 1.63 6.85 12.42
CA ALA A 93 1.95 7.26 11.07
C ALA A 93 2.12 8.78 10.94
N ALA A 94 1.18 9.55 11.49
CA ALA A 94 1.23 11.01 11.54
C ALA A 94 2.49 11.53 12.28
N MET A 95 2.85 10.89 13.40
CA MET A 95 4.08 11.18 14.12
C MET A 95 5.34 10.95 13.27
N PHE A 96 5.42 9.83 12.54
CA PHE A 96 6.55 9.55 11.66
C PHE A 96 6.66 10.54 10.52
N ILE A 97 5.54 11.05 10.00
CA ILE A 97 5.53 12.13 9.01
C ILE A 97 6.02 13.45 9.60
N CYS A 98 5.61 13.78 10.83
CA CYS A 98 6.16 14.94 11.55
C CYS A 98 7.69 14.86 11.65
N TRP A 99 8.23 13.75 12.14
CA TRP A 99 9.69 13.58 12.25
C TRP A 99 10.41 13.51 10.89
N THR A 100 9.78 12.90 9.88
CA THR A 100 10.31 12.87 8.52
C THR A 100 10.46 14.29 7.96
N THR A 101 9.43 15.11 8.13
CA THR A 101 9.41 16.50 7.69
C THR A 101 10.45 17.34 8.43
N ILE A 102 10.60 17.14 9.75
CA ILE A 102 11.66 17.80 10.52
C ILE A 102 13.05 17.43 9.98
N ILE A 103 13.32 16.14 9.73
CA ILE A 103 14.61 15.67 9.20
C ILE A 103 14.90 16.29 7.82
N LEU A 104 13.91 16.30 6.92
CA LEU A 104 14.04 16.87 5.59
C LEU A 104 14.22 18.40 5.64
N GLY A 105 13.45 19.09 6.48
CA GLY A 105 13.53 20.53 6.70
C GLY A 105 14.87 20.96 7.28
N GLU A 106 15.40 20.23 8.26
CA GLU A 106 16.76 20.41 8.77
C GLU A 106 17.80 20.34 7.64
N MET A 107 17.75 19.28 6.84
CA MET A 107 18.68 19.13 5.72
C MET A 107 18.49 20.22 4.66
N ALA A 108 17.27 20.71 4.44
CA ALA A 108 17.00 21.80 3.52
C ALA A 108 17.65 23.12 3.99
N LEU A 109 17.61 23.42 5.29
CA LEU A 109 18.12 24.68 5.84
C LEU A 109 19.64 24.66 6.07
N VAL A 110 20.16 23.62 6.72
CA VAL A 110 21.56 23.58 7.20
C VAL A 110 22.34 22.38 6.69
N GLY A 111 21.70 21.49 5.93
CA GLY A 111 22.31 20.26 5.44
C GLY A 111 22.49 19.17 6.49
N ARG A 112 23.24 18.12 6.14
CA ARG A 112 23.36 16.92 7.00
C ARG A 112 24.23 17.15 8.23
N GLU A 113 25.24 18.01 8.13
CA GLU A 113 26.22 18.28 9.19
C GLU A 113 25.97 19.58 9.95
N GLY A 114 25.11 20.45 9.40
CA GLY A 114 24.79 21.73 10.02
C GLY A 114 23.94 21.59 11.27
N GLN A 115 24.00 22.61 12.13
CA GLN A 115 23.15 22.72 13.31
C GLN A 115 22.15 23.84 13.09
N LEU A 116 20.89 23.59 13.47
CA LEU A 116 19.88 24.63 13.44
C LEU A 116 20.13 25.63 14.56
N ASP A 117 19.92 26.91 14.26
CA ASP A 117 19.69 27.90 15.30
C ASP A 117 18.30 27.72 15.95
N ASN A 118 17.99 28.51 16.99
CA ASN A 118 16.73 28.39 17.71
C ASN A 118 15.50 28.70 16.84
N ALA A 119 15.58 29.70 15.96
CA ALA A 119 14.46 30.10 15.11
C ALA A 119 14.18 29.04 14.04
N GLN A 120 15.23 28.51 13.41
CA GLN A 120 15.16 27.40 12.47
C GLN A 120 14.66 26.12 13.17
N SER A 121 15.06 25.86 14.42
CA SER A 121 14.56 24.73 15.21
C SER A 121 13.06 24.83 15.49
N ILE A 122 12.54 26.02 15.79
CA ILE A 122 11.10 26.25 15.97
C ILE A 122 10.37 26.13 14.63
N ALA A 123 10.90 26.73 13.56
CA ALA A 123 10.30 26.68 12.23
C ALA A 123 10.18 25.24 11.71
N THR A 124 11.25 24.44 11.84
CA THR A 124 11.24 23.02 11.44
C THR A 124 10.29 22.18 12.30
N ALA A 125 10.23 22.43 13.61
CA ALA A 125 9.25 21.78 14.48
C ALA A 125 7.81 22.12 14.05
N GLY A 126 7.54 23.38 13.74
CA GLY A 126 6.25 23.86 13.23
C GLY A 126 5.88 23.21 11.90
N ALA A 127 6.83 23.13 10.95
CA ALA A 127 6.62 22.42 9.69
C ALA A 127 6.27 20.93 9.92
N GLY A 128 6.97 20.26 10.86
CA GLY A 128 6.65 18.89 11.26
C GLY A 128 5.24 18.74 11.84
N LEU A 129 4.83 19.65 12.73
CA LEU A 129 3.48 19.66 13.30
C LEU A 129 2.42 19.80 12.19
N VAL A 130 2.61 20.74 11.26
CA VAL A 130 1.68 20.96 10.14
C VAL A 130 1.61 19.72 9.25
N ALA A 131 2.75 19.13 8.87
CA ALA A 131 2.77 17.95 8.02
C ALA A 131 2.13 16.72 8.67
N GLY A 132 2.45 16.48 9.95
CA GLY A 132 1.91 15.35 10.72
C GLY A 132 0.41 15.47 10.95
N LEU A 133 -0.07 16.65 11.37
CA LEU A 133 -1.51 16.88 11.57
C LEU A 133 -2.25 16.90 10.23
N SER A 134 -1.72 17.52 9.18
CA SER A 134 -2.36 17.48 7.85
C SER A 134 -2.49 16.04 7.34
N THR A 135 -1.51 15.18 7.63
CA THR A 135 -1.63 13.74 7.36
C THR A 135 -2.74 13.08 8.17
N ALA A 136 -2.83 13.34 9.48
CA ALA A 136 -3.89 12.77 10.31
C ALA A 136 -5.29 13.22 9.86
N PHE A 137 -5.46 14.50 9.56
CA PHE A 137 -6.77 15.07 9.19
C PHE A 137 -7.11 14.95 7.70
N ALA A 138 -6.23 14.37 6.87
CA ALA A 138 -6.53 14.08 5.47
C ALA A 138 -7.66 13.05 5.38
N THR A 139 -8.72 13.36 4.62
CA THR A 139 -9.94 12.54 4.51
C THR A 139 -9.65 11.05 4.24
N SER A 140 -8.79 10.75 3.26
CA SER A 140 -8.49 9.36 2.91
C SER A 140 -7.66 8.63 3.97
N VAL A 141 -6.88 9.36 4.77
CA VAL A 141 -6.11 8.80 5.90
C VAL A 141 -7.03 8.55 7.08
N TRP A 142 -7.85 9.54 7.42
CA TRP A 142 -8.81 9.48 8.52
C TRP A 142 -9.79 8.32 8.35
N PHE A 143 -10.28 8.10 7.13
CA PHE A 143 -11.25 7.04 6.84
C PHE A 143 -10.74 5.66 7.30
N SER A 144 -9.47 5.33 7.03
CA SER A 144 -8.86 4.09 7.52
C SER A 144 -8.49 4.13 9.01
N ALA A 145 -8.35 5.32 9.61
CA ALA A 145 -7.99 5.47 11.02
C ALA A 145 -9.11 5.03 11.98
N VAL A 146 -10.36 5.11 11.52
CA VAL A 146 -11.55 4.91 12.36
C VAL A 146 -12.16 3.51 12.24
N GLU A 147 -11.58 2.63 11.41
CA GLU A 147 -12.10 1.29 11.14
C GLU A 147 -11.01 0.20 11.20
N GLY A 148 -11.39 -1.00 11.64
CA GLY A 148 -10.54 -2.16 11.83
C GLY A 148 -10.17 -2.86 10.52
N GLU A 149 -9.41 -2.19 9.66
CA GLU A 149 -8.93 -2.71 8.37
C GLU A 149 -7.41 -2.56 8.22
N VAL A 150 -6.80 -3.31 7.30
CA VAL A 150 -5.33 -3.41 7.16
C VAL A 150 -4.64 -2.10 6.76
N TYR A 151 -5.37 -1.14 6.20
CA TYR A 151 -4.77 0.06 5.59
C TYR A 151 -4.16 1.03 6.60
N ALA A 152 -4.71 1.14 7.81
CA ALA A 152 -4.11 1.96 8.88
C ALA A 152 -2.72 1.42 9.28
N MET A 153 -2.63 0.11 9.53
CA MET A 153 -1.36 -0.55 9.88
C MET A 153 -0.38 -0.56 8.70
N SER A 154 -0.89 -0.70 7.47
CA SER A 154 -0.08 -0.56 6.26
C SER A 154 0.52 0.85 6.12
N THR A 155 -0.26 1.89 6.41
CA THR A 155 0.20 3.28 6.40
C THR A 155 1.24 3.52 7.51
N PHE A 156 1.02 2.97 8.71
CA PHE A 156 2.01 2.95 9.78
C PHE A 156 3.35 2.36 9.32
N PHE A 157 3.37 1.17 8.72
CA PHE A 157 4.62 0.59 8.24
C PHE A 157 5.26 1.38 7.11
N THR A 158 4.46 1.95 6.19
CA THR A 158 4.98 2.77 5.09
C THR A 158 5.69 4.02 5.60
N THR A 159 5.08 4.72 6.55
CA THR A 159 5.66 5.92 7.17
C THR A 159 6.82 5.61 8.12
N LEU A 160 6.78 4.48 8.83
CA LEU A 160 7.90 3.96 9.63
C LEU A 160 9.12 3.65 8.75
N THR A 161 8.92 3.00 7.60
CA THR A 161 9.96 2.70 6.63
C THR A 161 10.56 3.99 6.06
N LEU A 162 9.74 4.97 5.68
CA LEU A 162 10.24 6.27 5.23
C LEU A 162 11.04 6.99 6.33
N TRP A 163 10.50 7.08 7.56
CA TRP A 163 11.15 7.76 8.67
C TRP A 163 12.48 7.10 9.06
N SER A 164 12.51 5.77 9.17
CA SER A 164 13.73 5.03 9.50
C SER A 164 14.80 5.18 8.41
N MET A 165 14.39 5.24 7.14
CA MET A 165 15.30 5.60 6.06
C MET A 165 15.81 7.02 6.18
N MET A 166 14.95 8.00 6.49
CA MET A 166 15.39 9.39 6.67
C MET A 166 16.34 9.53 7.86
N LYS A 167 16.13 8.73 8.90
CA LYS A 167 17.04 8.63 10.04
C LYS A 167 18.40 8.06 9.62
N TRP A 168 18.43 6.97 8.86
CA TRP A 168 19.67 6.46 8.26
C TRP A 168 20.34 7.51 7.37
N TYR A 169 19.56 8.16 6.51
CA TYR A 169 20.03 9.12 5.51
C TYR A 169 20.66 10.37 6.14
N ARG A 170 20.11 10.85 7.26
CA ARG A 170 20.65 11.96 8.05
C ARG A 170 21.93 11.59 8.80
N LEU A 171 22.01 10.38 9.35
CA LEU A 171 23.15 9.95 10.16
C LEU A 171 24.45 9.85 9.32
N PRO A 172 25.63 9.95 9.95
CA PRO A 172 26.91 9.79 9.27
C PRO A 172 27.00 8.46 8.51
N ASP A 173 27.88 8.39 7.50
CA ASP A 173 28.06 7.19 6.71
C ASP A 173 29.01 6.20 7.39
N ASN A 174 28.48 5.40 8.31
CA ASN A 174 29.22 4.38 9.04
C ASN A 174 28.36 3.14 9.33
N GLN A 175 29.02 2.03 9.69
CA GLN A 175 28.36 0.74 9.94
C GLN A 175 27.33 0.79 11.08
N GLN A 176 27.53 1.66 12.07
CA GLN A 176 26.56 1.83 13.17
C GLN A 176 25.27 2.50 12.69
N ALA A 177 25.35 3.39 11.71
CA ALA A 177 24.19 3.99 11.09
C ALA A 177 23.43 2.95 10.24
N ASP A 178 24.13 2.06 9.54
CA ASP A 178 23.56 1.05 8.63
C ASP A 178 22.56 0.08 9.30
N ARG A 179 22.55 -0.03 10.63
CA ARG A 179 21.46 -0.73 11.35
C ARG A 179 20.07 -0.15 11.06
N TRP A 180 19.97 1.15 10.81
CA TRP A 180 18.71 1.80 10.43
C TRP A 180 18.28 1.40 9.02
N LEU A 181 19.22 1.15 8.11
CA LEU A 181 18.91 0.62 6.78
C LEU A 181 18.36 -0.81 6.88
N LEU A 182 19.00 -1.67 7.68
CA LEU A 182 18.50 -3.02 7.94
C LEU A 182 17.12 -3.00 8.64
N PHE A 183 16.93 -2.11 9.61
CA PHE A 183 15.63 -1.91 10.26
C PHE A 183 14.56 -1.43 9.27
N THR A 184 14.91 -0.54 8.33
CA THR A 184 14.02 -0.07 7.25
C THR A 184 13.53 -1.24 6.40
N VAL A 185 14.45 -2.11 5.98
CA VAL A 185 14.15 -3.32 5.19
C VAL A 185 13.32 -4.32 6.00
N TYR A 186 13.64 -4.51 7.28
CA TYR A 186 12.86 -5.36 8.18
C TYR A 186 11.44 -4.86 8.39
N ALA A 187 11.24 -3.56 8.64
CA ALA A 187 9.92 -2.96 8.78
C ALA A 187 9.08 -3.12 7.52
N ALA A 188 9.69 -2.95 6.34
CA ALA A 188 9.00 -3.22 5.07
C ALA A 188 8.72 -4.72 4.87
N GLY A 189 9.61 -5.61 5.30
CA GLY A 189 9.38 -7.07 5.28
C GLY A 189 8.25 -7.51 6.21
N LEU A 190 8.18 -6.99 7.43
CA LEU A 190 7.07 -7.22 8.37
C LEU A 190 5.73 -6.78 7.79
N SER A 191 5.71 -5.67 7.06
CA SER A 191 4.49 -5.16 6.44
C SER A 191 3.86 -6.16 5.45
N ILE A 192 4.60 -7.11 4.90
CA ILE A 192 4.05 -8.16 4.02
C ILE A 192 3.00 -8.99 4.77
N GLY A 193 3.18 -9.18 6.09
CA GLY A 193 2.20 -9.81 6.97
C GLY A 193 0.96 -8.94 7.24
N VAL A 194 0.87 -7.74 6.68
CA VAL A 194 -0.29 -6.83 6.78
C VAL A 194 -0.82 -6.53 5.38
N HIS A 195 0.00 -5.85 4.56
CA HIS A 195 -0.29 -5.48 3.18
C HIS A 195 1.00 -5.12 2.43
N LEU A 196 1.06 -5.41 1.13
CA LEU A 196 2.21 -5.14 0.24
C LEU A 196 2.46 -3.66 -0.11
N LEU A 197 1.85 -2.68 0.55
CA LEU A 197 2.03 -1.27 0.14
C LEU A 197 3.38 -0.70 0.60
N SER A 198 3.92 -1.11 1.75
CA SER A 198 5.19 -0.54 2.25
C SER A 198 6.38 -0.89 1.35
N ILE A 199 6.38 -2.05 0.68
CA ILE A 199 7.46 -2.40 -0.26
C ILE A 199 7.52 -1.45 -1.48
N LEU A 200 6.43 -0.72 -1.79
CA LEU A 200 6.43 0.31 -2.83
C LEU A 200 7.34 1.50 -2.52
N THR A 201 7.83 1.62 -1.28
CA THR A 201 8.81 2.64 -0.91
C THR A 201 10.19 2.38 -1.51
N PHE A 202 10.52 1.13 -1.89
CA PHE A 202 11.87 0.71 -2.27
C PHE A 202 12.55 1.54 -3.36
N PRO A 203 11.87 2.00 -4.43
CA PRO A 203 12.47 2.89 -5.42
C PRO A 203 12.93 4.21 -4.79
N ALA A 204 12.13 4.80 -3.90
CA ALA A 204 12.53 6.01 -3.16
C ALA A 204 13.68 5.70 -2.20
N LEU A 205 13.64 4.58 -1.47
CA LEU A 205 14.72 4.15 -0.58
C LEU A 205 16.04 3.95 -1.35
N ALA A 206 15.99 3.33 -2.52
CA ALA A 206 17.17 3.11 -3.36
C ALA A 206 17.77 4.43 -3.85
N LEU A 207 16.93 5.42 -4.18
CA LEU A 207 17.39 6.77 -4.49
C LEU A 207 18.08 7.43 -3.30
N PHE A 208 17.48 7.40 -2.10
CA PHE A 208 18.13 7.92 -0.90
C PHE A 208 19.43 7.18 -0.54
N TYR A 209 19.48 5.87 -0.78
CA TYR A 209 20.72 5.10 -0.65
C TYR A 209 21.80 5.62 -1.60
N TYR A 210 21.46 5.77 -2.88
CA TYR A 210 22.35 6.33 -3.91
C TYR A 210 22.84 7.73 -3.53
N PHE A 211 21.93 8.62 -3.11
CA PHE A 211 22.27 10.00 -2.73
C PHE A 211 23.13 10.09 -1.48
N LYS A 212 23.13 9.07 -0.62
CA LYS A 212 24.04 9.02 0.54
C LYS A 212 25.40 8.44 0.18
N LYS A 213 25.44 7.30 -0.51
CA LYS A 213 26.68 6.54 -0.75
C LYS A 213 27.53 7.07 -1.91
N TYR A 214 26.94 7.78 -2.86
CA TYR A 214 27.65 8.29 -4.03
C TYR A 214 27.70 9.82 -3.98
N HIS A 215 28.90 10.39 -4.20
CA HIS A 215 29.10 11.85 -4.17
C HIS A 215 28.80 12.54 -5.50
N LYS A 216 29.00 11.85 -6.63
CA LYS A 216 28.73 12.37 -7.97
C LYS A 216 27.39 11.85 -8.47
N HIS A 217 26.36 12.67 -8.32
CA HIS A 217 25.01 12.35 -8.80
C HIS A 217 24.87 12.68 -10.29
N ASN A 218 24.23 11.78 -11.04
CA ASN A 218 23.86 12.01 -12.44
C ASN A 218 22.54 11.31 -12.76
N TRP A 219 21.92 11.67 -13.88
CA TRP A 219 20.63 11.10 -14.29
C TRP A 219 20.67 9.58 -14.47
N SER A 220 21.75 9.04 -15.04
CA SER A 220 21.91 7.58 -15.17
C SER A 220 21.88 6.86 -13.82
N GLY A 221 22.57 7.38 -12.81
CA GLY A 221 22.61 6.80 -11.47
C GLY A 221 21.26 6.88 -10.76
N ILE A 222 20.52 7.98 -10.96
CA ILE A 222 19.13 8.12 -10.49
C ILE A 222 18.24 7.03 -11.11
N PHE A 223 18.29 6.86 -12.43
CA PHE A 223 17.49 5.83 -13.11
C PHE A 223 17.89 4.41 -12.69
N ILE A 224 19.18 4.12 -12.59
CA ILE A 224 19.68 2.81 -12.14
C ILE A 224 19.23 2.53 -10.71
N ALA A 225 19.33 3.51 -9.80
CA ALA A 225 18.91 3.34 -8.41
C ALA A 225 17.39 3.14 -8.30
N GLY A 226 16.59 3.95 -9.00
CA GLY A 226 15.14 3.77 -9.04
C GLY A 226 14.74 2.39 -9.60
N PHE A 227 15.38 1.95 -10.68
CA PHE A 227 15.17 0.63 -11.25
C PHE A 227 15.63 -0.50 -10.32
N ALA A 228 16.74 -0.33 -9.61
CA ALA A 228 17.20 -1.30 -8.60
C ALA A 228 16.17 -1.47 -7.47
N GLY A 229 15.53 -0.37 -7.04
CA GLY A 229 14.42 -0.44 -6.07
C GLY A 229 13.18 -1.17 -6.63
N LEU A 230 12.82 -0.96 -7.90
CA LEU A 230 11.76 -1.72 -8.57
C LEU A 230 12.13 -3.20 -8.71
N ALA A 231 13.37 -3.50 -9.08
CA ALA A 231 13.88 -4.87 -9.16
C ALA A 231 13.88 -5.56 -7.80
N ALA A 232 14.13 -4.82 -6.70
CA ALA A 232 14.02 -5.35 -5.35
C ALA A 232 12.57 -5.73 -4.99
N ILE A 233 11.56 -4.93 -5.38
CA ILE A 233 10.14 -5.28 -5.21
C ILE A 233 9.84 -6.59 -5.95
N VAL A 234 10.23 -6.68 -7.23
CA VAL A 234 10.02 -7.90 -8.05
C VAL A 234 10.77 -9.09 -7.45
N GLY A 235 12.00 -8.87 -6.97
CA GLY A 235 12.81 -9.90 -6.32
C GLY A 235 12.16 -10.43 -5.04
N ILE A 236 11.62 -9.56 -4.18
CA ILE A 236 10.87 -9.97 -2.99
C ILE A 236 9.62 -10.77 -3.39
N GLN A 237 8.87 -10.29 -4.38
CA GLN A 237 7.67 -11.00 -4.86
C GLN A 237 8.01 -12.38 -5.41
N VAL A 238 9.00 -12.49 -6.29
CA VAL A 238 9.34 -13.73 -7.02
C VAL A 238 10.11 -14.71 -6.15
N LEU A 239 11.12 -14.26 -5.41
CA LEU A 239 12.03 -15.14 -4.67
C LEU A 239 11.49 -15.51 -3.29
N ILE A 240 10.85 -14.57 -2.59
CA ILE A 240 10.39 -14.77 -1.21
C ILE A 240 8.92 -15.16 -1.19
N ILE A 241 8.04 -14.25 -1.63
CA ILE A 241 6.58 -14.43 -1.48
C ILE A 241 6.08 -15.62 -2.30
N VAL A 242 6.59 -15.79 -3.52
CA VAL A 242 6.21 -16.89 -4.43
C VAL A 242 7.23 -18.03 -4.40
N GLY A 243 8.52 -17.70 -4.38
CA GLY A 243 9.61 -18.67 -4.51
C GLY A 243 9.69 -19.66 -3.36
N ILE A 244 9.53 -19.20 -2.11
CA ILE A 244 9.57 -20.08 -0.93
C ILE A 244 8.37 -21.06 -0.93
N PRO A 245 7.11 -20.62 -1.13
CA PRO A 245 5.99 -21.55 -1.28
C PRO A 245 6.12 -22.50 -2.48
N ARG A 246 6.69 -22.06 -3.61
CA ARG A 246 6.96 -22.95 -4.76
C ARG A 246 8.00 -24.02 -4.43
N LEU A 247 9.07 -23.66 -3.72
CA LEU A 247 10.04 -24.64 -3.22
C LEU A 247 9.36 -25.62 -2.26
N TRP A 248 8.48 -25.13 -1.39
CA TRP A 248 7.70 -25.99 -0.51
C TRP A 248 6.80 -26.95 -1.31
N VAL A 249 6.07 -26.50 -2.33
CA VAL A 249 5.29 -27.37 -3.22
C VAL A 249 6.16 -28.49 -3.81
N ALA A 250 7.35 -28.16 -4.33
CA ALA A 250 8.24 -29.16 -4.91
C ALA A 250 8.74 -30.17 -3.88
N MET A 251 9.14 -29.71 -2.70
CA MET A 251 9.58 -30.59 -1.60
C MET A 251 8.42 -31.43 -1.05
N GLU A 252 7.22 -30.88 -1.01
CA GLU A 252 6.00 -31.56 -0.55
C GLU A 252 5.66 -32.75 -1.44
N LEU A 253 5.70 -32.60 -2.77
CA LEU A 253 5.51 -33.72 -3.69
C LEU A 253 6.61 -34.77 -3.57
N LEU A 254 7.86 -34.34 -3.39
CA LEU A 254 8.99 -35.25 -3.21
C LEU A 254 8.83 -36.10 -1.94
N THR A 255 8.49 -35.49 -0.80
CA THR A 255 8.39 -36.18 0.47
C THR A 255 7.10 -36.99 0.59
N VAL A 256 5.96 -36.44 0.20
CA VAL A 256 4.65 -37.11 0.34
C VAL A 256 4.49 -38.16 -0.75
N ASN A 257 4.47 -37.75 -2.03
CA ASN A 257 4.24 -38.69 -3.12
C ASN A 257 5.46 -39.58 -3.42
N GLY A 258 6.67 -39.05 -3.22
CA GLY A 258 7.91 -39.80 -3.50
C GLY A 258 8.38 -40.72 -2.37
N MET A 259 8.24 -40.29 -1.10
CA MET A 259 8.74 -41.03 0.07
C MET A 259 7.63 -41.59 0.98
N GLY A 260 6.35 -41.30 0.71
CA GLY A 260 5.22 -41.76 1.52
C GLY A 260 5.13 -41.07 2.90
N LEU A 261 5.74 -39.89 3.06
CA LEU A 261 5.70 -39.15 4.33
C LEU A 261 4.36 -38.42 4.49
N PRO A 262 3.95 -38.09 5.74
CA PRO A 262 2.71 -37.33 5.98
C PRO A 262 2.72 -35.94 5.32
N PHE A 263 1.52 -35.39 5.10
CA PHE A 263 1.34 -34.02 4.61
C PHE A 263 2.11 -32.98 5.45
N ASN A 264 2.54 -31.91 4.78
CA ASN A 264 3.41 -30.84 5.24
C ASN A 264 4.86 -31.25 5.54
N SER A 265 5.25 -32.51 5.28
CA SER A 265 6.63 -32.97 5.45
C SER A 265 7.64 -32.23 4.57
N GLY A 266 7.21 -31.66 3.44
CA GLY A 266 8.06 -30.87 2.54
C GLY A 266 8.52 -29.53 3.13
N LEU A 267 7.90 -29.08 4.23
CA LEU A 267 8.27 -27.82 4.88
C LEU A 267 9.66 -27.88 5.49
N LEU A 268 10.02 -28.98 6.14
CA LEU A 268 11.32 -29.15 6.79
C LEU A 268 12.50 -29.04 5.80
N PRO A 269 12.56 -29.83 4.71
CA PRO A 269 13.64 -29.68 3.73
C PRO A 269 13.64 -28.29 3.08
N THR A 270 12.47 -27.66 2.89
CA THR A 270 12.40 -26.27 2.40
C THR A 270 13.11 -25.29 3.35
N LEU A 271 12.83 -25.37 4.65
CA LEU A 271 13.47 -24.54 5.67
C LEU A 271 14.98 -24.81 5.75
N LEU A 272 15.41 -26.07 5.62
CA LEU A 272 16.83 -26.43 5.59
C LEU A 272 17.55 -25.86 4.36
N ILE A 273 16.92 -25.90 3.18
CA ILE A 273 17.48 -25.31 1.95
C ILE A 273 17.60 -23.80 2.10
N VAL A 274 16.53 -23.12 2.51
CA VAL A 274 16.53 -21.66 2.70
C VAL A 274 17.55 -21.25 3.77
N GLY A 275 17.57 -21.94 4.92
CA GLY A 275 18.52 -21.70 5.99
C GLY A 275 19.97 -21.97 5.57
N GLY A 276 20.20 -23.03 4.79
CA GLY A 276 21.50 -23.35 4.20
C GLY A 276 21.98 -22.26 3.23
N LEU A 277 21.12 -21.78 2.32
CA LEU A 277 21.43 -20.69 1.40
C LEU A 277 21.82 -19.41 2.15
N ILE A 278 21.09 -19.07 3.22
CA ILE A 278 21.41 -17.91 4.08
C ILE A 278 22.76 -18.12 4.77
N PHE A 279 22.97 -19.27 5.43
CA PHE A 279 24.18 -19.55 6.18
C PHE A 279 25.43 -19.57 5.29
N PHE A 280 25.41 -20.36 4.22
CA PHE A 280 26.55 -20.46 3.31
C PHE A 280 26.77 -19.15 2.53
N GLY A 281 25.70 -18.44 2.18
CA GLY A 281 25.78 -17.11 1.57
C GLY A 281 26.45 -16.08 2.48
N LEU A 282 26.04 -16.00 3.76
CA LEU A 282 26.66 -15.10 4.74
C LEU A 282 28.12 -15.48 5.01
N ARG A 283 28.41 -16.77 5.16
CA ARG A 283 29.78 -17.28 5.33
C ARG A 283 30.66 -16.88 4.14
N TYR A 284 30.17 -17.06 2.92
CA TYR A 284 30.88 -16.68 1.70
C TYR A 284 31.12 -15.16 1.64
N ALA A 285 30.09 -14.35 1.91
CA ALA A 285 30.20 -12.89 1.93
C ALA A 285 31.24 -12.41 2.94
N HIS A 286 31.25 -13.01 4.13
CA HIS A 286 32.21 -12.72 5.20
C HIS A 286 33.64 -13.11 4.79
N GLN A 287 33.83 -14.32 4.27
CA GLN A 287 35.15 -14.80 3.81
C GLN A 287 35.73 -13.94 2.68
N LYS A 288 34.89 -13.36 1.82
CA LYS A 288 35.30 -12.46 0.74
C LYS A 288 35.41 -10.99 1.16
N GLY A 289 35.06 -10.65 2.40
CA GLY A 289 35.02 -9.26 2.87
C GLY A 289 34.01 -8.37 2.12
N ASN A 290 33.00 -8.96 1.46
CA ASN A 290 32.05 -8.22 0.64
C ASN A 290 30.86 -7.74 1.49
N LEU A 291 30.98 -6.53 2.03
CA LEU A 291 29.96 -5.91 2.88
C LEU A 291 28.61 -5.72 2.18
N ALA A 292 28.61 -5.38 0.89
CA ALA A 292 27.38 -5.20 0.13
C ALA A 292 26.59 -6.50 0.02
N LEU A 293 27.27 -7.61 -0.27
CA LEU A 293 26.66 -8.94 -0.31
C LEU A 293 26.15 -9.37 1.08
N GLN A 294 26.92 -9.07 2.13
CA GLN A 294 26.49 -9.36 3.51
C GLN A 294 25.20 -8.60 3.86
N TYR A 295 25.11 -7.30 3.54
CA TYR A 295 23.89 -6.53 3.78
C TYR A 295 22.72 -6.97 2.91
N LEU A 296 22.97 -7.38 1.67
CA LEU A 296 21.92 -7.94 0.81
C LEU A 296 21.32 -9.20 1.43
N ILE A 297 22.16 -10.14 1.89
CA ILE A 297 21.70 -11.40 2.48
C ILE A 297 21.02 -11.16 3.83
N LEU A 298 21.56 -10.27 4.68
CA LEU A 298 20.92 -9.89 5.94
C LEU A 298 19.56 -9.21 5.71
N GLY A 299 19.47 -8.30 4.73
CA GLY A 299 18.21 -7.67 4.35
C GLY A 299 17.19 -8.70 3.88
N ALA A 300 17.58 -9.62 2.99
CA ALA A 300 16.72 -10.72 2.54
C ALA A 300 16.28 -11.62 3.71
N THR A 301 17.19 -11.93 4.63
CA THR A 301 16.89 -12.72 5.84
C THR A 301 15.85 -12.03 6.71
N LEU A 302 15.97 -10.72 6.92
CA LEU A 302 15.00 -9.94 7.69
C LEU A 302 13.62 -9.88 6.99
N VAL A 303 13.58 -9.79 5.67
CA VAL A 303 12.32 -9.89 4.92
C VAL A 303 11.70 -11.28 5.06
N ILE A 304 12.50 -12.36 5.00
CA ILE A 304 12.04 -13.74 5.22
C ILE A 304 11.48 -13.91 6.64
N ILE A 305 12.15 -13.34 7.65
CA ILE A 305 11.63 -13.34 9.03
C ILE A 305 10.28 -12.62 9.09
N GLY A 306 10.13 -11.46 8.45
CA GLY A 306 8.83 -10.78 8.37
C GLY A 306 7.75 -11.61 7.66
N PHE A 307 8.10 -12.23 6.53
CA PHE A 307 7.23 -13.09 5.75
C PHE A 307 6.83 -14.39 6.49
N SER A 308 7.64 -14.87 7.43
CA SER A 308 7.37 -16.09 8.20
C SER A 308 6.06 -16.04 9.00
N THR A 309 5.51 -14.84 9.24
CA THR A 309 4.17 -14.64 9.83
C THR A 309 3.07 -15.36 9.05
N ILE A 310 3.26 -15.62 7.74
CA ILE A 310 2.35 -16.41 6.91
C ILE A 310 2.11 -17.83 7.43
N GLY A 311 3.05 -18.37 8.23
CA GLY A 311 2.87 -19.66 8.90
C GLY A 311 1.62 -19.71 9.78
N VAL A 312 1.21 -18.56 10.36
CA VAL A 312 -0.06 -18.48 11.12
C VAL A 312 -1.25 -18.86 10.26
N ILE A 313 -1.29 -18.44 8.99
CA ILE A 313 -2.39 -18.77 8.08
C ILE A 313 -2.48 -20.29 7.90
N VAL A 314 -1.37 -20.96 7.60
CA VAL A 314 -1.34 -22.41 7.40
C VAL A 314 -1.75 -23.16 8.67
N ILE A 315 -1.18 -22.76 9.82
CA ILE A 315 -1.49 -23.38 11.11
C ILE A 315 -2.98 -23.23 11.43
N ARG A 316 -3.53 -22.02 11.25
CA ARG A 316 -4.95 -21.76 11.52
C ARG A 316 -5.85 -22.45 10.49
N ALA A 317 -5.49 -22.50 9.21
CA ALA A 317 -6.25 -23.23 8.21
C ALA A 317 -6.38 -24.73 8.53
N ASN A 318 -5.32 -25.36 9.06
CA ASN A 318 -5.38 -26.76 9.52
C ASN A 318 -6.21 -26.95 10.80
N ALA A 319 -6.33 -25.92 11.65
CA ALA A 319 -7.23 -25.94 12.80
C ALA A 319 -8.72 -25.77 12.42
N ASN A 320 -9.01 -25.54 11.13
CA ASN A 320 -10.34 -25.44 10.53
C ASN A 320 -11.31 -24.48 11.26
N PRO A 321 -10.94 -23.18 11.41
CA PRO A 321 -11.79 -22.19 12.04
C PRO A 321 -13.06 -21.91 11.22
N PRO A 322 -14.10 -21.30 11.80
CA PRO A 322 -15.34 -20.97 11.10
C PRO A 322 -15.13 -20.12 9.83
N ILE A 323 -14.30 -19.09 9.91
CA ILE A 323 -13.81 -18.33 8.75
C ILE A 323 -12.46 -18.92 8.34
N ASN A 324 -12.48 -19.70 7.27
CA ASN A 324 -11.31 -20.33 6.68
C ASN A 324 -11.27 -20.09 5.17
N MET A 325 -11.15 -18.83 4.75
CA MET A 325 -11.26 -18.47 3.33
C MET A 325 -10.19 -19.18 2.49
N ASN A 326 -10.65 -19.88 1.45
CA ASN A 326 -9.84 -20.74 0.56
C ASN A 326 -9.10 -21.91 1.23
N ALA A 327 -9.20 -22.07 2.55
CA ALA A 327 -8.56 -23.13 3.34
C ALA A 327 -7.09 -23.43 2.94
N PRO A 328 -6.14 -22.46 3.05
CA PRO A 328 -4.73 -22.63 2.69
C PRO A 328 -3.95 -23.53 3.68
N SER A 329 -4.35 -24.80 3.78
CA SER A 329 -3.86 -25.79 4.75
C SER A 329 -2.51 -26.43 4.40
N ASP A 330 -1.99 -26.18 3.21
CA ASP A 330 -0.77 -26.78 2.64
C ASP A 330 -0.16 -25.87 1.57
N ALA A 331 1.02 -26.24 1.10
CA ALA A 331 1.74 -25.55 0.03
C ALA A 331 0.89 -25.38 -1.25
N MET A 332 0.12 -26.41 -1.63
CA MET A 332 -0.67 -26.41 -2.88
C MET A 332 -1.79 -25.39 -2.85
N ARG A 333 -2.42 -25.20 -1.68
CA ARG A 333 -3.47 -24.20 -1.47
C ARG A 333 -2.94 -22.82 -1.07
N LEU A 334 -1.80 -22.74 -0.40
CA LEU A 334 -1.19 -21.48 0.01
C LEU A 334 -0.68 -20.66 -1.18
N LEU A 335 -0.09 -21.30 -2.19
CA LEU A 335 0.44 -20.59 -3.36
C LEU A 335 -0.64 -19.83 -4.14
N PRO A 336 -1.77 -20.43 -4.57
CA PRO A 336 -2.84 -19.70 -5.25
C PRO A 336 -3.52 -18.66 -4.35
N TYR A 337 -3.56 -18.90 -3.03
CA TYR A 337 -4.01 -17.93 -2.03
C TYR A 337 -3.14 -16.67 -2.03
N LEU A 338 -1.81 -16.82 -1.90
CA LEU A 338 -0.86 -15.71 -1.95
C LEU A 338 -0.86 -14.97 -3.30
N ASN A 339 -1.02 -15.72 -4.39
CA ASN A 339 -1.10 -15.17 -5.75
C ASN A 339 -2.46 -14.52 -6.05
N ARG A 340 -3.44 -14.62 -5.15
CA ARG A 340 -4.77 -14.00 -5.32
C ARG A 340 -5.48 -14.48 -6.58
N GLU A 341 -5.27 -15.75 -6.97
CA GLU A 341 -5.75 -16.29 -8.25
C GLU A 341 -7.27 -16.22 -8.42
N GLN A 342 -8.01 -16.22 -7.31
CA GLN A 342 -9.48 -16.11 -7.32
C GLN A 342 -10.01 -14.79 -7.90
N TYR A 343 -9.19 -13.73 -7.93
CA TYR A 343 -9.60 -12.43 -8.45
C TYR A 343 -9.30 -12.27 -9.96
N GLY A 344 -8.70 -13.30 -10.58
CA GLY A 344 -8.26 -13.26 -11.97
C GLY A 344 -7.00 -12.42 -12.19
N GLU A 345 -6.53 -12.43 -13.44
CA GLU A 345 -5.31 -11.72 -13.83
C GLU A 345 -5.64 -10.38 -14.51
N ARG A 346 -4.90 -9.33 -14.14
CA ARG A 346 -4.97 -8.02 -14.80
C ARG A 346 -3.71 -7.82 -15.64
N ALA A 347 -3.87 -7.84 -16.96
CA ALA A 347 -2.77 -7.58 -17.87
C ALA A 347 -2.28 -6.12 -17.71
N LEU A 348 -0.96 -5.94 -17.52
CA LEU A 348 -0.37 -4.60 -17.38
C LEU A 348 0.33 -4.12 -18.64
N LEU A 349 1.08 -4.98 -19.33
CA LEU A 349 1.86 -4.61 -20.51
C LEU A 349 1.11 -4.85 -21.81
N ARG A 350 0.48 -6.01 -21.97
CA ARG A 350 -0.28 -6.38 -23.17
C ARG A 350 -1.41 -7.33 -22.81
N GLY A 351 -2.62 -7.09 -23.28
CA GLY A 351 -3.78 -7.89 -22.93
C GLY A 351 -5.06 -7.47 -23.65
N PRO A 352 -6.13 -8.28 -23.56
CA PRO A 352 -7.36 -8.07 -24.31
C PRO A 352 -8.11 -6.81 -23.88
N HIS A 353 -8.92 -6.25 -24.79
CA HIS A 353 -9.95 -5.28 -24.46
C HIS A 353 -11.27 -5.96 -24.02
N PHE A 354 -12.19 -5.20 -23.44
CA PHE A 354 -13.43 -5.72 -22.82
C PHE A 354 -14.39 -6.43 -23.78
N ASP A 355 -14.32 -6.12 -25.09
CA ASP A 355 -15.11 -6.79 -26.14
C ASP A 355 -14.41 -8.00 -26.78
N ALA A 356 -13.21 -8.36 -26.31
CA ALA A 356 -12.44 -9.45 -26.88
C ALA A 356 -13.10 -10.80 -26.55
N LYS A 357 -13.10 -11.72 -27.53
CA LYS A 357 -13.62 -13.09 -27.32
C LYS A 357 -12.46 -14.08 -27.25
N PRO A 358 -12.47 -15.01 -26.28
CA PRO A 358 -11.47 -16.07 -26.23
C PRO A 358 -11.57 -16.94 -27.49
N ILE A 359 -10.42 -17.37 -28.01
CA ILE A 359 -10.31 -18.29 -29.15
C ILE A 359 -9.91 -19.70 -28.72
N GLU A 360 -9.25 -19.81 -27.57
CA GLU A 360 -8.72 -21.06 -27.02
C GLU A 360 -8.64 -20.95 -25.50
N THR A 361 -8.64 -22.11 -24.84
CA THR A 361 -8.48 -22.23 -23.39
C THR A 361 -7.25 -23.09 -23.09
N GLU A 362 -6.33 -22.55 -22.30
CA GLU A 362 -5.20 -23.30 -21.73
C GLU A 362 -5.59 -23.80 -20.34
N THR A 363 -5.26 -25.05 -20.04
CA THR A 363 -5.48 -25.63 -18.71
C THR A 363 -4.16 -25.93 -18.02
N SER A 364 -4.10 -25.69 -16.71
CA SER A 364 -2.98 -26.09 -15.87
C SER A 364 -3.47 -26.87 -14.65
N ASP A 365 -2.86 -28.02 -14.39
CA ASP A 365 -3.28 -28.92 -13.32
C ASP A 365 -3.11 -28.31 -11.92
N ARG A 366 -4.04 -28.64 -11.04
CA ARG A 366 -4.01 -28.27 -9.62
C ARG A 366 -4.03 -29.52 -8.76
N TYR A 367 -2.97 -29.66 -7.97
CA TYR A 367 -2.84 -30.73 -7.01
C TYR A 367 -3.66 -30.44 -5.75
N GLY A 368 -4.28 -31.47 -5.22
CA GLY A 368 -4.99 -31.46 -3.94
C GLY A 368 -4.80 -32.78 -3.20
N ARG A 369 -5.10 -32.77 -1.91
CA ARG A 369 -4.96 -33.95 -1.05
C ARG A 369 -6.05 -34.98 -1.40
N VAL A 370 -5.65 -36.22 -1.67
CA VAL A 370 -6.52 -37.40 -1.87
C VAL A 370 -5.93 -38.55 -1.07
N GLY A 371 -6.69 -39.05 -0.10
CA GLY A 371 -6.18 -40.05 0.85
C GLY A 371 -4.95 -39.53 1.62
N ASP A 372 -3.81 -40.18 1.41
CA ASP A 372 -2.52 -39.90 2.04
C ASP A 372 -1.49 -39.22 1.11
N HIS A 373 -1.89 -38.86 -0.12
CA HIS A 373 -1.00 -38.24 -1.10
C HIS A 373 -1.68 -37.11 -1.89
N TYR A 374 -0.94 -36.48 -2.82
CA TYR A 374 -1.49 -35.44 -3.70
C TYR A 374 -1.82 -36.00 -5.08
N GLU A 375 -3.02 -35.70 -5.57
CA GLU A 375 -3.46 -36.00 -6.94
C GLU A 375 -3.97 -34.72 -7.62
N ILE A 376 -4.15 -34.77 -8.94
CA ILE A 376 -4.77 -33.67 -9.69
C ILE A 376 -6.28 -33.68 -9.37
N VAL A 377 -6.77 -32.64 -8.72
CA VAL A 377 -8.18 -32.53 -8.30
C VAL A 377 -8.95 -31.42 -9.03
N ASP A 378 -8.24 -30.49 -9.67
CA ASP A 378 -8.81 -29.33 -10.35
C ASP A 378 -7.89 -28.90 -11.52
N GLN A 379 -8.39 -28.08 -12.42
CA GLN A 379 -7.62 -27.46 -13.50
C GLN A 379 -7.92 -25.95 -13.56
N LYS A 380 -6.86 -25.12 -13.50
CA LYS A 380 -6.99 -23.69 -13.76
C LYS A 380 -7.15 -23.47 -15.26
N ILE A 381 -8.25 -22.82 -15.65
CA ILE A 381 -8.53 -22.44 -17.04
C ILE A 381 -8.04 -21.01 -17.27
N SER A 382 -7.24 -20.81 -18.32
CA SER A 382 -6.77 -19.51 -18.80
C SER A 382 -7.23 -19.29 -20.23
N TYR A 383 -7.60 -18.06 -20.58
CA TYR A 383 -8.18 -17.74 -21.88
C TYR A 383 -7.14 -17.12 -22.83
N VAL A 384 -7.05 -17.67 -24.04
CA VAL A 384 -6.22 -17.14 -25.12
C VAL A 384 -7.09 -16.26 -26.01
N TYR A 385 -6.58 -15.07 -26.33
CA TYR A 385 -7.26 -14.07 -27.16
C TYR A 385 -6.47 -13.79 -28.44
N ARG A 386 -7.17 -13.40 -29.52
CA ARG A 386 -6.53 -12.95 -30.77
C ARG A 386 -5.60 -11.78 -30.52
N ASN A 387 -4.49 -11.74 -31.26
CA ASN A 387 -3.52 -10.64 -31.15
C ASN A 387 -4.10 -9.29 -31.60
N SER A 388 -5.11 -9.28 -32.48
CA SER A 388 -5.87 -8.08 -32.90
C SER A 388 -6.66 -7.45 -31.77
N ASP A 389 -7.12 -8.26 -30.81
CA ASP A 389 -8.01 -7.84 -29.73
C ASP A 389 -7.18 -7.41 -28.49
N LYS A 390 -5.84 -7.54 -28.55
CA LYS A 390 -4.92 -7.15 -27.50
C LYS A 390 -4.43 -5.72 -27.69
N MET A 391 -4.49 -4.93 -26.62
CA MET A 391 -3.96 -3.57 -26.55
C MET A 391 -2.60 -3.55 -25.85
N LEU A 392 -1.78 -2.55 -26.21
CA LEU A 392 -0.60 -2.20 -25.43
C LEU A 392 -1.07 -1.41 -24.20
N PHE A 393 -0.53 -1.74 -23.03
CA PHE A 393 -0.90 -1.12 -21.77
C PHE A 393 -2.43 -1.12 -21.55
N PRO A 394 -3.10 -2.29 -21.56
CA PRO A 394 -4.56 -2.38 -21.57
C PRO A 394 -5.15 -1.84 -20.27
N ARG A 395 -6.12 -0.94 -20.39
CA ARG A 395 -6.85 -0.26 -19.30
C ARG A 395 -8.34 -0.61 -19.29
N MET A 396 -8.83 -1.12 -20.42
CA MET A 396 -10.24 -1.42 -20.65
C MET A 396 -10.43 -2.91 -20.94
N GLY A 397 -9.88 -3.79 -20.09
CA GLY A 397 -9.87 -5.24 -20.34
C GLY A 397 -10.95 -6.04 -19.60
N ASP A 398 -11.71 -5.41 -18.70
CA ASP A 398 -12.63 -6.12 -17.81
C ASP A 398 -14.01 -6.31 -18.44
N TYR A 399 -14.39 -7.55 -18.72
CA TYR A 399 -15.68 -7.89 -19.35
C TYR A 399 -16.76 -8.31 -18.34
N THR A 400 -16.45 -8.33 -17.04
CA THR A 400 -17.34 -8.86 -16.00
C THR A 400 -18.33 -7.81 -15.49
N GLN A 401 -19.37 -8.24 -14.76
CA GLN A 401 -20.27 -7.35 -14.01
C GLN A 401 -20.89 -6.19 -14.83
N GLY A 402 -21.14 -6.40 -16.12
CA GLY A 402 -21.70 -5.35 -17.00
C GLY A 402 -20.73 -4.21 -17.34
N ARG A 403 -19.44 -4.34 -17.02
CA ARG A 403 -18.40 -3.33 -17.30
C ARG A 403 -18.26 -2.95 -18.78
N PRO A 404 -18.51 -3.81 -19.78
CA PRO A 404 -18.55 -3.39 -21.18
C PRO A 404 -19.47 -2.18 -21.43
N ALA A 405 -20.64 -2.15 -20.81
CA ALA A 405 -21.57 -1.01 -20.93
C ALA A 405 -21.02 0.25 -20.24
N LEU A 406 -20.32 0.10 -19.12
CA LEU A 406 -19.69 1.22 -18.41
C LEU A 406 -18.51 1.80 -19.19
N TYR A 407 -17.68 0.95 -19.80
CA TYR A 407 -16.61 1.41 -20.69
C TYR A 407 -17.17 2.21 -21.86
N LYS A 408 -18.24 1.74 -22.50
CA LYS A 408 -18.95 2.50 -23.54
C LYS A 408 -19.38 3.89 -23.03
N ARG A 409 -19.94 4.00 -21.83
CA ARG A 409 -20.30 5.31 -21.24
C ARG A 409 -19.08 6.22 -21.08
N TRP A 410 -17.97 5.69 -20.58
CA TRP A 410 -16.71 6.43 -20.44
C TRP A 410 -16.08 6.83 -21.77
N MET A 411 -16.39 6.10 -22.84
CA MET A 411 -16.04 6.44 -24.23
C MET A 411 -16.99 7.47 -24.87
N GLY A 412 -18.03 7.92 -24.15
CA GLY A 412 -19.08 8.78 -24.68
C GLY A 412 -20.04 8.08 -25.64
N LEU A 413 -20.12 6.74 -25.58
CA LEU A 413 -20.98 5.92 -26.43
C LEU A 413 -22.25 5.49 -25.72
N ASN A 414 -23.29 5.18 -26.50
CA ASN A 414 -24.51 4.57 -25.98
C ASN A 414 -24.18 3.14 -25.48
N PRO A 415 -24.41 2.82 -24.19
CA PRO A 415 -24.08 1.52 -23.62
C PRO A 415 -24.80 0.34 -24.31
N ASN A 416 -26.00 0.59 -24.84
CA ASN A 416 -26.86 -0.42 -25.45
C ASN A 416 -26.65 -0.56 -26.96
N ALA A 417 -25.90 0.35 -27.59
CA ALA A 417 -25.62 0.28 -29.02
C ALA A 417 -24.42 -0.64 -29.31
N PRO A 418 -24.33 -1.23 -30.52
CA PRO A 418 -23.12 -1.90 -30.97
C PRO A 418 -21.95 -0.90 -31.02
N LEU A 419 -20.73 -1.43 -30.87
CA LEU A 419 -19.53 -0.60 -30.96
C LEU A 419 -19.34 -0.09 -32.39
N PRO A 420 -18.90 1.17 -32.58
CA PRO A 420 -18.45 1.65 -33.88
C PRO A 420 -17.31 0.77 -34.42
N ALA A 421 -17.22 0.62 -35.74
CA ALA A 421 -16.16 -0.15 -36.38
C ALA A 421 -14.77 0.33 -35.92
N GLY A 422 -13.91 -0.62 -35.55
CA GLY A 422 -12.55 -0.33 -35.07
C GLY A 422 -12.47 0.20 -33.63
N ARG A 423 -13.53 0.08 -32.81
CA ARG A 423 -13.51 0.39 -31.38
C ARG A 423 -13.83 -0.85 -30.53
N PRO A 424 -13.28 -0.98 -29.31
CA PRO A 424 -12.34 -0.04 -28.69
C PRO A 424 -10.94 -0.15 -29.33
N ASN A 425 -10.25 0.98 -29.50
CA ASN A 425 -8.87 1.02 -30.00
C ASN A 425 -7.89 1.59 -28.96
N GLN A 426 -6.62 1.71 -29.35
CA GLN A 426 -5.58 2.21 -28.45
C GLN A 426 -5.83 3.65 -27.97
N LEU A 427 -6.50 4.50 -28.77
CA LEU A 427 -6.85 5.86 -28.33
C LEU A 427 -7.90 5.81 -27.23
N ASP A 428 -8.94 4.98 -27.38
CA ASP A 428 -9.97 4.78 -26.34
C ASP A 428 -9.35 4.31 -25.02
N ASN A 429 -8.40 3.38 -25.13
CA ASN A 429 -7.65 2.84 -24.01
C ASN A 429 -6.88 3.91 -23.22
N ILE A 430 -6.17 4.79 -23.94
CA ILE A 430 -5.40 5.88 -23.31
C ILE A 430 -6.32 7.00 -22.82
N GLN A 431 -7.41 7.30 -23.53
CA GLN A 431 -8.42 8.24 -23.03
C GLN A 431 -9.01 7.77 -21.71
N PHE A 432 -9.34 6.48 -21.58
CA PHE A 432 -9.84 5.90 -20.34
C PHE A 432 -8.84 6.03 -19.17
N LEU A 433 -7.54 5.84 -19.43
CA LEU A 433 -6.49 6.09 -18.43
C LEU A 433 -6.58 7.52 -17.89
N PHE A 434 -6.61 8.52 -18.77
CA PHE A 434 -6.57 9.92 -18.33
C PHE A 434 -7.90 10.39 -17.75
N SER A 435 -9.03 9.97 -18.30
CA SER A 435 -10.36 10.42 -17.85
C SER A 435 -10.81 9.73 -16.56
N TYR A 436 -10.75 8.39 -16.53
CA TYR A 436 -11.22 7.61 -15.39
C TYR A 436 -10.11 7.40 -14.38
N GLN A 437 -9.04 6.70 -14.76
CA GLN A 437 -8.05 6.22 -13.78
C GLN A 437 -7.27 7.38 -13.15
N LEU A 438 -6.77 8.33 -13.94
CA LEU A 438 -6.04 9.48 -13.41
C LEU A 438 -6.98 10.62 -13.01
N GLY A 439 -7.98 10.96 -13.83
CA GLY A 439 -8.90 12.06 -13.54
C GLY A 439 -9.84 11.75 -12.37
N TRP A 440 -10.65 10.71 -12.51
CA TRP A 440 -11.70 10.35 -11.56
C TRP A 440 -11.18 9.58 -10.33
N MET A 441 -10.27 8.63 -10.52
CA MET A 441 -9.81 7.77 -9.42
C MET A 441 -8.61 8.33 -8.66
N TYR A 442 -7.77 9.18 -9.28
CA TYR A 442 -6.62 9.77 -8.60
C TYR A 442 -6.84 11.24 -8.23
N TRP A 443 -6.88 12.13 -9.23
CA TRP A 443 -6.85 13.57 -9.00
C TRP A 443 -8.06 14.09 -8.25
N ARG A 444 -9.23 13.44 -8.40
CA ARG A 444 -10.42 13.80 -7.63
C ARG A 444 -10.23 13.58 -6.13
N TYR A 445 -9.76 12.40 -5.73
CA TYR A 445 -9.48 12.07 -4.34
C TYR A 445 -8.29 12.86 -3.80
N PHE A 446 -7.27 13.07 -4.61
CA PHE A 446 -6.18 13.98 -4.24
C PHE A 446 -6.72 15.37 -3.88
N MET A 447 -7.62 15.93 -4.70
CA MET A 447 -8.24 17.23 -4.44
C MET A 447 -9.25 17.22 -3.29
N TRP A 448 -9.89 16.09 -2.95
CA TRP A 448 -10.68 15.99 -1.71
C TRP A 448 -9.84 16.31 -0.49
N ASN A 449 -8.59 15.85 -0.47
CA ASN A 449 -7.70 16.03 0.66
C ASN A 449 -7.12 17.46 0.73
N PHE A 450 -6.89 18.13 -0.41
CA PHE A 450 -6.15 19.40 -0.45
C PHE A 450 -6.91 20.65 -0.94
N SER A 451 -8.11 20.48 -1.50
CA SER A 451 -8.99 21.58 -1.92
C SER A 451 -10.31 21.57 -1.18
N GLY A 452 -10.86 20.37 -0.96
CA GLY A 452 -12.10 20.14 -0.23
C GLY A 452 -13.03 19.18 -0.96
N ARG A 453 -14.05 18.69 -0.24
CA ARG A 453 -14.99 17.66 -0.70
C ARG A 453 -16.41 18.23 -0.79
N GLN A 454 -17.12 17.88 -1.87
CA GLN A 454 -18.47 18.38 -2.15
C GLN A 454 -19.51 17.83 -1.15
N ASN A 455 -19.46 16.52 -0.88
CA ASN A 455 -20.39 15.75 -0.05
C ASN A 455 -19.84 14.36 0.27
N GLY A 456 -20.54 13.61 1.12
CA GLY A 456 -20.15 12.27 1.61
C GLY A 456 -20.33 11.12 0.61
N GLU A 457 -20.85 11.38 -0.58
CA GLU A 457 -21.10 10.36 -1.60
C GLU A 457 -19.81 9.87 -2.26
N GLN A 458 -19.78 8.60 -2.68
CA GLN A 458 -18.68 8.04 -3.47
C GLN A 458 -18.63 8.71 -4.85
N GLY A 459 -19.79 8.83 -5.51
CA GLY A 459 -19.91 9.25 -6.90
C GLY A 459 -19.38 8.18 -7.86
N PHE A 460 -20.04 8.02 -9.01
CA PHE A 460 -19.62 7.04 -10.03
C PHE A 460 -19.17 7.67 -11.34
N TYR A 461 -19.58 8.93 -11.57
CA TYR A 461 -19.41 9.56 -12.87
C TYR A 461 -19.15 11.06 -12.79
N PRO A 462 -18.23 11.61 -13.62
CA PRO A 462 -17.90 13.03 -13.62
C PRO A 462 -19.01 13.92 -14.20
N TRP A 463 -19.95 13.33 -14.93
CA TRP A 463 -21.14 14.04 -15.44
C TRP A 463 -22.27 14.11 -14.40
N ASN A 464 -22.27 13.26 -13.37
CA ASN A 464 -23.17 13.45 -12.24
C ASN A 464 -22.56 14.50 -11.30
N LYS A 465 -22.95 15.77 -11.47
CA LYS A 465 -22.40 16.90 -10.70
C LYS A 465 -22.90 16.98 -9.25
N SER A 466 -23.85 16.15 -8.84
CA SER A 466 -24.40 16.18 -7.49
C SER A 466 -23.66 15.29 -6.49
N ALA A 467 -22.74 14.42 -6.92
CA ALA A 467 -22.15 13.41 -6.04
C ALA A 467 -20.64 13.20 -6.28
N GLY A 468 -19.88 13.18 -5.18
CA GLY A 468 -18.52 12.71 -5.15
C GLY A 468 -17.48 13.61 -5.83
N HIS A 469 -17.75 14.90 -6.04
CA HIS A 469 -16.73 15.83 -6.57
C HIS A 469 -15.91 16.49 -5.47
N TRP A 470 -14.76 17.04 -5.84
CA TRP A 470 -14.04 18.00 -5.00
C TRP A 470 -14.59 19.41 -5.22
N ILE A 471 -14.47 20.26 -4.20
CA ILE A 471 -14.85 21.67 -4.23
C ILE A 471 -13.72 22.52 -3.63
N SER A 472 -13.53 23.74 -4.14
CA SER A 472 -12.55 24.68 -3.60
C SER A 472 -13.14 25.63 -2.55
N GLY A 473 -14.39 26.06 -2.74
CA GLY A 473 -14.98 27.19 -2.04
C GLY A 473 -14.80 28.52 -2.78
N ILE A 474 -14.15 28.53 -3.95
CA ILE A 474 -13.96 29.69 -4.80
C ILE A 474 -15.02 29.64 -5.92
N PRO A 475 -16.04 30.53 -5.91
CA PRO A 475 -17.18 30.43 -6.83
C PRO A 475 -16.78 30.35 -8.30
N PHE A 476 -15.76 31.10 -8.73
CA PHE A 476 -15.27 31.06 -10.11
C PHE A 476 -14.81 29.66 -10.53
N ILE A 477 -14.07 28.94 -9.68
CA ILE A 477 -13.56 27.60 -9.99
C ILE A 477 -14.67 26.57 -9.90
N ASP A 478 -15.49 26.64 -8.84
CA ASP A 478 -16.50 25.65 -8.56
C ASP A 478 -17.65 25.71 -9.57
N ASN A 479 -18.11 26.92 -9.92
CA ASN A 479 -19.25 27.11 -10.83
C ASN A 479 -18.93 26.64 -12.26
N LEU A 480 -17.67 26.76 -12.71
CA LEU A 480 -17.23 26.24 -14.01
C LEU A 480 -17.29 24.71 -14.09
N ARG A 481 -17.22 24.00 -12.95
CA ARG A 481 -17.14 22.53 -12.91
C ARG A 481 -18.44 21.85 -12.46
N LEU A 482 -19.16 22.47 -11.51
CA LEU A 482 -20.26 21.88 -10.74
C LEU A 482 -21.59 22.65 -10.85
N PHE A 483 -21.69 23.59 -11.80
CA PHE A 483 -22.78 24.58 -11.90
C PHE A 483 -22.80 25.57 -10.74
N ASP A 484 -23.69 26.58 -10.82
CA ASP A 484 -23.75 27.63 -9.81
C ASP A 484 -24.12 27.09 -8.43
N GLN A 485 -23.14 27.15 -7.52
CA GLN A 485 -23.26 26.64 -6.16
C GLN A 485 -24.20 27.48 -5.28
N SER A 486 -24.61 28.68 -5.73
CA SER A 486 -25.56 29.53 -5.01
C SER A 486 -26.95 28.88 -4.89
N HIS A 487 -27.34 28.11 -5.91
CA HIS A 487 -28.64 27.46 -6.06
C HIS A 487 -28.71 26.06 -5.42
N LEU A 488 -27.68 25.63 -4.68
CA LEU A 488 -27.74 24.35 -3.98
C LEU A 488 -28.88 24.33 -2.95
N ALA A 489 -29.56 23.18 -2.86
CA ALA A 489 -30.54 22.91 -1.83
C ALA A 489 -29.89 22.92 -0.44
N GLU A 490 -30.68 23.23 0.59
CA GLU A 490 -30.20 23.38 1.97
C GLU A 490 -29.55 22.09 2.50
N SER A 491 -30.11 20.92 2.14
CA SER A 491 -29.54 19.62 2.48
C SER A 491 -28.14 19.39 1.91
N MET A 492 -27.86 19.90 0.71
CA MET A 492 -26.54 19.78 0.07
C MET A 492 -25.53 20.80 0.62
N LYS A 493 -26.01 21.99 1.02
CA LYS A 493 -25.16 23.03 1.65
C LYS A 493 -24.69 22.59 3.04
N ASN A 494 -25.55 21.90 3.78
CA ASN A 494 -25.30 21.45 5.15
C ASN A 494 -24.89 19.97 5.27
N ASP A 495 -24.47 19.34 4.16
CA ASP A 495 -23.89 18.00 4.20
C ASP A 495 -22.65 17.99 5.13
N LYS A 496 -22.63 17.07 6.10
CA LYS A 496 -21.58 17.03 7.13
C LYS A 496 -20.18 16.75 6.59
N ALA A 497 -20.07 16.10 5.43
CA ALA A 497 -18.81 15.81 4.78
C ALA A 497 -18.36 16.92 3.81
N ARG A 498 -19.20 17.95 3.60
CA ARG A 498 -18.84 19.10 2.77
C ARG A 498 -17.80 19.96 3.50
N ASN A 499 -16.66 20.20 2.84
CA ASN A 499 -15.62 21.07 3.35
C ASN A 499 -14.97 21.89 2.21
N LYS A 500 -14.41 23.04 2.55
CA LYS A 500 -13.81 24.00 1.61
C LYS A 500 -12.49 24.51 2.18
N TYR A 501 -11.39 24.18 1.54
CA TYR A 501 -10.05 24.60 1.98
C TYR A 501 -9.49 25.77 1.16
N TYR A 502 -10.27 26.33 0.23
CA TYR A 502 -9.89 27.45 -0.62
C TYR A 502 -8.58 27.22 -1.38
N MET A 503 -8.29 25.94 -1.67
CA MET A 503 -7.02 25.46 -2.26
C MET A 503 -5.75 25.80 -1.45
N LEU A 504 -5.86 26.26 -0.20
CA LEU A 504 -4.69 26.65 0.59
C LEU A 504 -3.74 25.49 0.86
N PRO A 505 -4.19 24.30 1.33
CA PRO A 505 -3.30 23.14 1.50
C PRO A 505 -2.65 22.71 0.18
N PHE A 506 -3.42 22.75 -0.92
CA PHE A 506 -2.89 22.48 -2.25
C PHE A 506 -1.78 23.47 -2.61
N LEU A 507 -2.00 24.78 -2.50
CA LEU A 507 -0.99 25.78 -2.83
C LEU A 507 0.24 25.70 -1.92
N PHE A 508 0.07 25.45 -0.63
CA PHE A 508 1.20 25.29 0.29
C PHE A 508 2.06 24.08 -0.06
N GLY A 509 1.47 22.93 -0.39
CA GLY A 509 2.25 21.78 -0.84
C GLY A 509 3.02 22.03 -2.15
N ILE A 510 2.48 22.84 -3.08
CA ILE A 510 3.24 23.26 -4.27
C ILE A 510 4.41 24.17 -3.87
N LEU A 511 4.18 25.12 -2.97
CA LEU A 511 5.25 26.01 -2.49
C LEU A 511 6.35 25.22 -1.75
N GLY A 512 5.97 24.25 -0.93
CA GLY A 512 6.89 23.33 -0.26
C GLY A 512 7.68 22.46 -1.22
N LEU A 513 7.03 21.97 -2.29
CA LEU A 513 7.68 21.23 -3.37
C LEU A 513 8.77 22.09 -4.02
N PHE A 514 8.45 23.33 -4.41
CA PHE A 514 9.42 24.25 -5.00
C PHE A 514 10.53 24.64 -4.03
N PHE A 515 10.20 24.89 -2.75
CA PHE A 515 11.17 25.12 -1.70
C PHE A 515 12.14 23.95 -1.57
N HIS A 516 11.62 22.72 -1.52
CA HIS A 516 12.43 21.50 -1.39
C HIS A 516 13.34 21.31 -2.61
N PHE A 517 12.82 21.50 -3.83
CA PHE A 517 13.63 21.42 -5.06
C PHE A 517 14.74 22.48 -5.12
N ARG A 518 14.44 23.70 -4.67
CA ARG A 518 15.41 24.81 -4.65
C ARG A 518 16.57 24.56 -3.68
N HIS A 519 16.30 24.00 -2.51
CA HIS A 519 17.32 23.82 -1.47
C HIS A 519 18.00 22.44 -1.51
N ARG A 520 17.26 21.39 -1.88
CA ARG A 520 17.72 19.98 -1.89
C ARG A 520 17.04 19.18 -3.01
N SER A 521 17.35 19.49 -4.27
CA SER A 521 16.79 18.83 -5.45
C SER A 521 16.84 17.30 -5.39
N TYR A 522 17.95 16.68 -4.97
CA TYR A 522 18.04 15.21 -4.89
C TYR A 522 17.11 14.62 -3.81
N ASN A 523 16.98 15.26 -2.65
CA ASN A 523 16.03 14.81 -1.63
C ASN A 523 14.59 14.96 -2.14
N ALA A 524 14.31 16.05 -2.86
CA ALA A 524 13.02 16.29 -3.47
C ALA A 524 12.69 15.24 -4.54
N ILE A 525 13.67 14.80 -5.34
CA ILE A 525 13.52 13.70 -6.32
C ILE A 525 13.19 12.38 -5.61
N GLY A 526 13.88 12.05 -4.51
CA GLY A 526 13.59 10.86 -3.72
C GLY A 526 12.16 10.84 -3.19
N LEU A 527 11.70 11.98 -2.67
CA LEU A 527 10.33 12.13 -2.17
C LEU A 527 9.29 12.15 -3.30
N LEU A 528 9.61 12.77 -4.44
CA LEU A 528 8.77 12.76 -5.64
C LEU A 528 8.59 11.35 -6.19
N ALA A 529 9.63 10.52 -6.17
CA ALA A 529 9.52 9.11 -6.54
C ALA A 529 8.51 8.37 -5.66
N LEU A 530 8.53 8.62 -4.34
CA LEU A 530 7.54 8.06 -3.42
C LEU A 530 6.13 8.54 -3.76
N PHE A 531 5.94 9.85 -3.96
CA PHE A 531 4.66 10.45 -4.34
C PHE A 531 4.08 9.81 -5.61
N VAL A 532 4.89 9.70 -6.67
CA VAL A 532 4.46 9.16 -7.96
C VAL A 532 4.12 7.68 -7.85
N ILE A 533 4.97 6.88 -7.20
CA ILE A 533 4.78 5.43 -7.12
C ILE A 533 3.58 5.06 -6.26
N THR A 534 3.40 5.73 -5.13
CA THR A 534 2.28 5.48 -4.20
C THR A 534 0.99 6.23 -4.56
N GLY A 535 0.98 6.94 -5.69
CA GLY A 535 -0.21 7.54 -6.28
C GLY A 535 -0.49 6.97 -7.66
N ILE A 536 0.07 7.63 -8.68
CA ILE A 536 -0.08 7.27 -10.09
C ILE A 536 0.36 5.82 -10.35
N GLY A 537 1.46 5.37 -9.74
CA GLY A 537 1.97 4.00 -9.89
C GLY A 537 0.97 2.95 -9.42
N ILE A 538 0.30 3.17 -8.28
CA ILE A 538 -0.74 2.26 -7.78
C ILE A 538 -1.96 2.25 -8.71
N ILE A 539 -2.36 3.39 -9.26
CA ILE A 539 -3.47 3.46 -10.23
C ILE A 539 -3.15 2.64 -11.48
N ILE A 540 -1.93 2.78 -11.99
CA ILE A 540 -1.45 2.00 -13.15
C ILE A 540 -1.41 0.50 -12.84
N TYR A 541 -0.88 0.14 -11.67
CA TYR A 541 -0.72 -1.25 -11.25
C TYR A 541 -2.05 -1.93 -10.94
N SER A 542 -2.92 -1.26 -10.17
CA SER A 542 -4.24 -1.78 -9.84
C SER A 542 -5.11 -1.87 -11.08
N ASN A 543 -4.91 -1.01 -12.09
CA ASN A 543 -5.66 -1.00 -13.34
C ASN A 543 -7.18 -1.08 -13.09
N GLN A 544 -7.68 -0.16 -12.26
CA GLN A 544 -9.05 -0.18 -11.76
C GLN A 544 -10.07 -0.12 -12.91
N PRO A 545 -11.04 -1.04 -12.96
CA PRO A 545 -12.16 -0.98 -13.90
C PRO A 545 -13.19 0.07 -13.45
N PRO A 546 -14.08 0.52 -14.34
CA PRO A 546 -15.09 1.51 -14.00
C PRO A 546 -16.08 0.98 -12.96
N ASN A 547 -16.39 1.84 -11.99
CA ASN A 547 -17.34 1.62 -10.90
C ASN A 547 -17.04 0.37 -10.07
N GLU A 548 -15.96 0.41 -9.29
CA GLU A 548 -15.75 -0.60 -8.26
C GLU A 548 -16.82 -0.49 -7.16
N PRO A 549 -17.23 -1.61 -6.53
CA PRO A 549 -18.21 -1.58 -5.45
C PRO A 549 -17.82 -0.66 -4.28
N ARG A 550 -16.52 -0.59 -3.98
CA ARG A 550 -15.89 0.40 -3.10
C ARG A 550 -14.72 1.02 -3.87
N GLU A 551 -14.76 2.31 -4.11
CA GLU A 551 -13.60 3.01 -4.67
C GLU A 551 -12.49 3.08 -3.62
N ARG A 552 -11.26 2.75 -4.03
CA ARG A 552 -10.14 2.51 -3.11
C ARG A 552 -9.25 3.74 -2.94
N ASP A 553 -9.74 4.84 -2.39
CA ASP A 553 -8.90 6.03 -2.17
C ASP A 553 -7.84 5.81 -1.07
N TYR A 554 -8.11 4.94 -0.11
CA TYR A 554 -7.19 4.54 0.96
C TYR A 554 -5.85 3.95 0.44
N VAL A 555 -5.79 3.35 -0.76
CA VAL A 555 -4.52 2.84 -1.31
C VAL A 555 -3.59 3.97 -1.76
N LEU A 556 -4.12 5.17 -1.98
CA LEU A 556 -3.40 6.35 -2.47
C LEU A 556 -2.80 7.19 -1.34
N VAL A 557 -3.05 6.80 -0.08
CA VAL A 557 -2.61 7.49 1.14
C VAL A 557 -1.10 7.76 1.14
N GLY A 558 -0.31 6.88 0.53
CA GLY A 558 1.12 7.09 0.32
C GLY A 558 1.44 8.44 -0.34
N SER A 559 0.74 8.77 -1.42
CA SER A 559 0.93 10.04 -2.12
C SER A 559 0.37 11.23 -1.34
N ILE A 560 -0.70 11.01 -0.55
CA ILE A 560 -1.34 12.06 0.26
C ILE A 560 -0.40 12.49 1.40
N PHE A 561 0.10 11.57 2.23
CA PHE A 561 1.03 11.95 3.30
C PHE A 561 2.35 12.48 2.73
N THR A 562 2.76 12.01 1.55
CA THR A 562 3.99 12.50 0.90
C THR A 562 3.80 13.96 0.50
N TYR A 563 2.62 14.31 0.01
CA TYR A 563 2.29 15.70 -0.29
C TYR A 563 2.23 16.56 0.98
N CYS A 564 1.74 16.04 2.10
CA CYS A 564 1.74 16.76 3.38
C CYS A 564 3.15 17.11 3.91
N ILE A 565 4.21 16.41 3.45
CA ILE A 565 5.61 16.73 3.81
C ILE A 565 6.09 18.01 3.12
N TRP A 566 5.55 18.30 1.92
CA TRP A 566 5.75 19.57 1.23
C TRP A 566 4.77 20.59 1.79
#